data_AF-B9DK04-F1
#
_entry.id   AF-B9DK04-F1
#
_cell.length_a   1.000
_cell.length_b   1.000
_cell.length_c   1.000
_cell.angle_alpha   90.00
_cell.angle_beta   90.00
_cell.angle_gamma   90.00
#
_symmetry.space_group_name_H-M   'P 1'
#
loop_
_entity.id
_entity.type
_entity.pdbx_description
1 polymer ?
#
loop_
_entity_poly.entity_id
_entity_poly.type
_entity_poly.pdbx_seq_one_letter_code
_entity_poly.pdbx_strand_id
1 'polypeptide(L)'
;MKRYIQQYLNADHDLTRITENYEDKMYSDEKLSKKETSQIKHASKLTDENDNNFSNYINQNKLPKGYDKYAHKISRYIMGANQYLKDLEEKIDTAMERVEDGKITLKELGDLNIKNDTVNGKQQKMIEDWLNEKDIQTRAFKK
;
A
#
# COMPACT_ATOMS: atom_id res chain seq x y z
N MET A 1 15.45 13.56 7.54
CA MET A 1 14.22 12.86 7.97
C MET A 1 12.98 13.29 7.18
N LYS A 2 12.58 14.58 7.19
CA LYS A 2 11.40 15.07 6.44
C LYS A 2 11.29 14.52 5.01
N ARG A 3 12.37 14.69 4.22
CA ARG A 3 12.46 14.20 2.84
C ARG A 3 12.26 12.69 2.70
N TYR A 4 12.78 11.88 3.63
CA TYR A 4 12.63 10.43 3.58
C TYR A 4 11.20 9.98 3.85
N ILE A 5 10.53 10.60 4.83
CA ILE A 5 9.09 10.36 5.08
C ILE A 5 8.26 10.79 3.87
N GLN A 6 8.54 11.96 3.32
CA GLN A 6 7.88 12.45 2.12
C GLN A 6 8.06 11.49 0.94
N GLN A 7 9.30 11.04 0.68
CA GLN A 7 9.59 10.09 -0.40
C GLN A 7 8.87 8.76 -0.21
N TYR A 8 8.91 8.21 1.00
CA TYR A 8 8.21 6.96 1.35
C TYR A 8 6.71 7.06 1.08
N LEU A 9 6.05 8.08 1.64
CA LEU A 9 4.60 8.29 1.48
C LEU A 9 4.21 8.61 0.03
N ASN A 10 5.02 9.38 -0.67
CA ASN A 10 4.76 9.73 -2.06
C ASN A 10 4.92 8.52 -2.99
N ALA A 11 5.91 7.66 -2.74
CA ALA A 11 6.09 6.42 -3.49
C ALA A 11 4.93 5.46 -3.24
N ASP A 12 4.53 5.30 -1.98
CA ASP A 12 3.39 4.49 -1.57
C ASP A 12 2.08 4.92 -2.28
N HIS A 13 1.78 6.22 -2.27
CA HIS A 13 0.65 6.79 -3.01
C HIS A 13 0.69 6.46 -4.51
N ASP A 14 1.86 6.54 -5.15
CA ASP A 14 1.94 6.27 -6.59
C ASP A 14 1.75 4.80 -6.93
N LEU A 15 2.21 3.90 -6.05
CA LEU A 15 2.10 2.45 -6.22
C LEU A 15 0.67 1.98 -5.98
N THR A 16 0.01 2.49 -4.95
CA THR A 16 -1.40 2.16 -4.64
C THR A 16 -2.36 2.65 -5.73
N ARG A 17 -2.08 3.79 -6.36
CA ARG A 17 -2.84 4.26 -7.54
C ARG A 17 -2.81 3.33 -8.74
N ILE A 18 -1.83 2.44 -8.85
CA ILE A 18 -1.80 1.44 -9.93
C ILE A 18 -3.01 0.51 -9.81
N THR A 19 -3.39 0.14 -8.58
CA THR A 19 -4.54 -0.74 -8.34
C THR A 19 -5.88 -0.03 -8.39
N GLU A 20 -5.92 1.27 -8.10
CA GLU A 20 -7.12 2.09 -8.27
C GLU A 20 -7.66 2.05 -9.71
N ASN A 21 -6.78 1.95 -10.72
CA ASN A 21 -7.18 1.80 -12.13
C ASN A 21 -8.00 0.52 -12.40
N TYR A 22 -8.00 -0.44 -11.47
CA TYR A 22 -8.72 -1.69 -11.58
C TYR A 22 -9.87 -1.80 -10.57
N GLU A 23 -10.13 -0.76 -9.76
CA GLU A 23 -11.23 -0.77 -8.78
C GLU A 23 -12.59 -0.93 -9.45
N ASP A 24 -12.84 -0.26 -10.57
CA ASP A 24 -14.09 -0.43 -11.32
C ASP A 24 -14.27 -1.88 -11.78
N LYS A 25 -13.17 -2.57 -12.10
CA LYS A 25 -13.20 -3.98 -12.47
C LYS A 25 -13.55 -4.88 -11.28
N MET A 26 -13.28 -4.46 -10.04
CA MET A 26 -13.64 -5.22 -8.83
C MET A 26 -15.14 -5.45 -8.71
N TYR A 27 -15.94 -4.49 -9.19
CA TYR A 27 -17.39 -4.52 -9.08
C TYR A 27 -18.10 -4.93 -10.37
N SER A 28 -17.34 -5.31 -11.40
CA SER A 28 -17.86 -5.71 -12.71
C SER A 28 -17.60 -7.19 -13.01
N ASP A 29 -18.09 -7.67 -14.17
CA ASP A 29 -17.73 -8.98 -14.72
C ASP A 29 -16.52 -8.91 -15.66
N GLU A 30 -15.86 -7.75 -15.74
CA GLU A 30 -14.66 -7.57 -16.56
C GLU A 30 -13.50 -8.38 -15.98
N LYS A 31 -12.82 -9.13 -16.85
CA LYS A 31 -11.66 -9.94 -16.48
C LYS A 31 -10.38 -9.12 -16.50
N LEU A 32 -9.48 -9.40 -15.57
CA LEU A 32 -8.08 -9.01 -15.64
C LEU A 32 -7.33 -9.90 -16.64
N SER A 33 -6.58 -9.27 -17.54
CA SER A 33 -5.63 -9.92 -18.43
C SER A 33 -4.31 -10.26 -17.71
N LYS A 34 -3.51 -11.14 -18.31
CA LYS A 34 -2.13 -11.45 -17.84
C LYS A 34 -1.26 -10.21 -17.64
N LYS A 35 -1.45 -9.18 -18.48
CA LYS A 35 -0.70 -7.94 -18.39
C LYS A 35 -1.10 -7.15 -17.13
N GLU A 36 -2.40 -7.03 -16.89
CA GLU A 36 -2.94 -6.30 -15.74
C GLU A 36 -2.60 -7.01 -14.43
N THR A 37 -2.73 -8.34 -14.39
CA THR A 37 -2.30 -9.12 -13.21
C THR A 37 -0.81 -8.99 -12.97
N SER A 38 0.03 -8.97 -14.01
CA SER A 38 1.46 -8.71 -13.87
C SER A 38 1.77 -7.30 -13.35
N GLN A 39 0.97 -6.29 -13.71
CA GLN A 39 1.14 -4.93 -13.20
C GLN A 39 0.79 -4.83 -11.71
N ILE A 40 -0.27 -5.52 -11.27
CA ILE A 40 -0.65 -5.59 -9.84
C ILE A 40 0.45 -6.26 -9.02
N LYS A 41 0.96 -7.41 -9.47
CA LYS A 41 2.09 -8.11 -8.80
C LYS A 41 3.33 -7.23 -8.71
N HIS A 42 3.65 -6.54 -9.80
CA HIS A 42 4.80 -5.63 -9.80
C HIS A 42 4.62 -4.47 -8.81
N ALA A 43 3.42 -3.90 -8.73
CA ALA A 43 3.09 -2.85 -7.76
C ALA A 43 3.22 -3.39 -6.32
N SER A 44 2.65 -4.55 -6.01
CA SER A 44 2.75 -5.20 -4.70
C SER A 44 4.22 -5.40 -4.27
N LYS A 45 5.06 -5.95 -5.16
CA LYS A 45 6.49 -6.12 -4.90
C LYS A 45 7.21 -4.79 -4.60
N LEU A 46 6.95 -3.76 -5.41
CA LEU A 46 7.57 -2.44 -5.20
C LEU A 46 7.10 -1.78 -3.89
N THR A 47 5.83 -1.99 -3.53
CA THR A 47 5.28 -1.53 -2.25
C THR A 47 5.99 -2.22 -1.10
N ASP A 48 6.21 -3.53 -1.19
CA ASP A 48 6.99 -4.28 -0.21
C ASP A 48 8.43 -3.80 -0.07
N GLU A 49 9.09 -3.54 -1.19
CA GLU A 49 10.45 -2.97 -1.18
C GLU A 49 10.47 -1.58 -0.53
N ASN A 50 9.50 -0.71 -0.85
CA ASN A 50 9.36 0.62 -0.27
C ASN A 50 9.18 0.56 1.27
N ASP A 51 8.28 -0.32 1.73
CA ASP A 51 7.99 -0.55 3.14
C ASP A 51 9.20 -1.09 3.91
N ASN A 52 9.86 -2.12 3.38
CA ASN A 52 11.04 -2.71 4.00
C ASN A 52 12.21 -1.73 4.04
N ASN A 53 12.43 -0.96 2.97
CA ASN A 53 13.49 0.04 2.92
C ASN A 53 13.27 1.14 3.96
N PHE A 54 12.04 1.66 4.08
CA PHE A 54 11.74 2.69 5.08
C PHE A 54 11.81 2.15 6.50
N SER A 55 11.25 0.96 6.76
CA SER A 55 11.32 0.27 8.05
C SER A 55 12.76 0.01 8.49
N ASN A 56 13.59 -0.53 7.59
CA ASN A 56 15.01 -0.76 7.86
C ASN A 56 15.73 0.57 8.16
N TYR A 57 15.48 1.62 7.38
CA TYR A 57 16.07 2.93 7.62
C TYR A 57 15.74 3.48 9.02
N ILE A 58 14.47 3.44 9.44
CA ILE A 58 14.06 4.00 10.74
C ILE A 58 14.55 3.16 11.93
N ASN A 59 14.72 1.84 11.75
CA ASN A 59 15.19 0.93 12.79
C ASN A 59 16.73 0.97 12.95
N GLN A 60 17.46 1.19 11.87
CA GLN A 60 18.94 1.12 11.86
C GLN A 60 19.61 2.48 12.12
N ASN A 61 18.87 3.59 12.12
CA ASN A 61 19.43 4.93 12.24
C ASN A 61 18.90 5.67 13.47
N LYS A 62 19.78 6.46 14.11
CA LYS A 62 19.35 7.40 15.14
C LYS A 62 18.57 8.55 14.53
N LEU A 63 17.27 8.60 14.79
CA LEU A 63 16.38 9.61 14.23
C LEU A 63 16.46 10.94 14.99
N PRO A 64 16.17 12.09 14.34
CA PRO A 64 16.08 13.36 15.02
C PRO A 64 15.01 13.35 16.13
N LYS A 65 15.22 14.14 17.18
CA LYS A 65 14.30 14.23 18.32
C LYS A 65 12.87 14.53 17.83
N GLY A 66 11.91 13.75 18.33
CA GLY A 66 10.48 13.91 18.00
C GLY A 66 10.03 13.23 16.69
N TYR A 67 10.92 12.54 15.97
CA TYR A 67 10.54 11.78 14.77
C TYR A 67 10.28 10.31 15.03
N ASP A 68 10.99 9.70 15.97
CA ASP A 68 11.00 8.25 16.18
C ASP A 68 9.59 7.62 16.30
N LYS A 69 8.79 8.11 17.25
CA LYS A 69 7.41 7.63 17.47
C LYS A 69 6.55 7.67 16.20
N TYR A 70 6.62 8.76 15.45
CA TYR A 70 5.75 8.99 14.31
C TYR A 70 6.28 8.33 13.03
N ALA A 71 7.59 8.22 12.85
CA ALA A 71 8.17 7.44 11.77
C ALA A 71 7.74 5.96 11.85
N HIS A 72 7.80 5.36 13.04
CA HIS A 72 7.30 4.00 13.26
C HIS A 72 5.77 3.87 13.16
N LYS A 73 5.03 4.91 13.57
CA LYS A 73 3.56 4.94 13.40
C LYS A 73 3.19 4.97 11.91
N ILE A 74 3.86 5.82 11.13
CA ILE A 74 3.67 5.93 9.68
C ILE A 74 4.00 4.58 9.02
N SER A 75 5.17 4.01 9.29
CA SER A 75 5.57 2.71 8.72
C SER A 75 4.54 1.62 9.03
N ARG A 76 4.10 1.47 10.28
CA ARG A 76 3.09 0.45 10.64
C ARG A 76 1.73 0.69 9.98
N TYR A 77 1.30 1.95 9.91
CA TYR A 77 0.01 2.29 9.30
C TYR A 77 0.02 1.98 7.81
N ILE A 78 1.05 2.42 7.08
CA ILE A 78 1.17 2.23 5.64
C ILE A 78 1.37 0.75 5.29
N MET A 79 2.29 0.05 5.95
CA MET A 79 2.43 -1.41 5.80
C MET A 79 1.13 -2.15 6.08
N GLY A 80 0.39 -1.68 7.07
CA GLY A 80 -0.91 -2.21 7.43
C GLY A 80 -1.96 -2.02 6.33
N ALA A 81 -1.96 -0.87 5.66
CA ALA A 81 -2.84 -0.57 4.53
C ALA A 81 -2.44 -1.39 3.29
N ASN A 82 -1.13 -1.53 3.05
CA ASN A 82 -0.55 -2.29 1.95
C ASN A 82 -0.78 -3.79 2.02
N GLN A 83 -1.23 -4.32 3.16
CA GLN A 83 -1.64 -5.72 3.27
C GLN A 83 -2.70 -6.09 2.23
N TYR A 84 -3.55 -5.13 1.86
CA TYR A 84 -4.51 -5.28 0.77
C TYR A 84 -3.87 -5.76 -0.54
N LEU A 85 -2.76 -5.13 -0.95
CA LEU A 85 -2.08 -5.43 -2.21
C LEU A 85 -1.46 -6.83 -2.19
N LYS A 86 -0.93 -7.24 -1.05
CA LYS A 86 -0.37 -8.58 -0.84
C LYS A 86 -1.44 -9.66 -0.94
N ASP A 87 -2.55 -9.45 -0.24
CA ASP A 87 -3.68 -10.38 -0.26
C ASP A 87 -4.27 -10.48 -1.69
N LEU A 88 -4.32 -9.36 -2.41
CA LEU A 88 -4.75 -9.33 -3.81
C LEU A 88 -3.77 -10.10 -4.71
N GLU A 89 -2.46 -9.88 -4.58
CA GLU A 89 -1.41 -10.61 -5.30
C GLU A 89 -1.52 -12.13 -5.08
N GLU A 90 -1.59 -12.58 -3.82
CA GLU A 90 -1.66 -14.01 -3.46
C GLU A 90 -2.89 -14.68 -4.07
N LYS A 91 -4.04 -13.99 -4.02
CA LYS A 91 -5.27 -14.49 -4.63
C LYS A 91 -5.19 -14.53 -6.15
N ILE A 92 -4.57 -13.53 -6.78
CA ILE A 92 -4.32 -13.53 -8.23
C ILE A 92 -3.44 -14.73 -8.61
N ASP A 93 -2.36 -15.00 -7.87
CA ASP A 93 -1.49 -16.16 -8.10
C ASP A 93 -2.30 -17.46 -8.04
N THR A 94 -3.05 -17.65 -6.95
CA THR A 94 -3.89 -18.83 -6.72
C THR A 94 -4.93 -19.03 -7.82
N ALA A 95 -5.55 -17.94 -8.29
CA ALA A 95 -6.58 -18.01 -9.34
C ALA A 95 -5.97 -18.28 -10.71
N MET A 96 -4.81 -17.68 -11.01
CA MET A 96 -4.10 -17.86 -12.29
C MET A 96 -3.62 -19.30 -12.50
N GLU A 97 -3.33 -20.05 -11.43
CA GLU A 97 -3.02 -21.48 -11.50
C GLU A 97 -4.20 -22.34 -11.99
N ARG A 98 -5.44 -21.83 -11.87
CA ARG A 98 -6.66 -22.60 -12.13
C ARG A 98 -7.34 -22.26 -13.46
N VAL A 99 -6.90 -21.22 -14.18
CA VAL A 99 -7.53 -20.76 -15.42
C VAL A 99 -6.70 -21.07 -16.66
N GLU A 100 -7.32 -21.73 -17.64
CA GLU A 100 -6.66 -22.08 -18.91
C GLU A 100 -6.53 -20.89 -19.87
N ASP A 101 -7.49 -19.97 -19.87
CA ASP A 101 -7.49 -18.77 -20.73
C ASP A 101 -6.58 -17.64 -20.20
N GLY A 102 -6.06 -17.80 -18.98
CA GLY A 102 -5.19 -16.84 -18.31
C GLY A 102 -5.87 -15.51 -17.98
N LYS A 103 -7.19 -15.52 -17.77
CA LYS A 103 -7.98 -14.36 -17.38
C LYS A 103 -8.83 -14.70 -16.15
N ILE A 104 -8.86 -13.78 -15.19
CA ILE A 104 -9.60 -13.95 -13.92
C ILE A 104 -10.52 -12.75 -13.70
N THR A 105 -11.69 -12.97 -13.13
CA THR A 105 -12.52 -11.88 -12.60
C THR A 105 -12.09 -11.59 -11.17
N LEU A 106 -12.21 -10.33 -10.74
CA LEU A 106 -11.90 -9.96 -9.36
C LEU A 106 -12.93 -10.54 -8.36
N LYS A 107 -14.16 -10.84 -8.81
CA LYS A 107 -15.17 -11.55 -8.02
C LYS A 107 -14.73 -12.96 -7.62
N GLU A 108 -14.01 -13.68 -8.50
CA GLU A 108 -13.49 -15.02 -8.21
C GLU A 108 -12.43 -15.02 -7.09
N LEU A 109 -11.83 -13.87 -6.79
CA LEU A 109 -10.85 -13.73 -5.71
C LEU A 109 -11.50 -13.66 -4.33
N GLY A 110 -12.82 -13.38 -4.25
CA GLY A 110 -13.57 -13.22 -3.01
C GLY A 110 -13.11 -12.02 -2.15
N ASP A 111 -13.72 -11.85 -0.99
CA ASP A 111 -13.50 -10.68 -0.12
C ASP A 111 -12.04 -10.48 0.27
N LEU A 112 -11.50 -9.29 -0.03
CA LEU A 112 -10.18 -8.83 0.42
C LEU A 112 -10.34 -8.27 1.83
N ASN A 113 -10.31 -9.17 2.82
CA ASN A 113 -10.66 -8.81 4.18
C ASN A 113 -9.44 -8.23 4.92
N ILE A 114 -9.21 -6.92 4.79
CA ILE A 114 -8.16 -6.22 5.54
C ILE A 114 -8.60 -6.11 7.00
N LYS A 115 -8.34 -7.13 7.81
CA LYS A 115 -8.51 -7.05 9.26
C LYS A 115 -7.30 -6.34 9.86
N ASN A 116 -7.35 -5.02 9.94
CA ASN A 116 -6.28 -4.26 10.57
C ASN A 116 -6.78 -3.11 11.44
N ASP A 117 -6.78 -3.33 12.75
CA ASP A 117 -7.13 -2.31 13.75
C ASP A 117 -6.21 -1.08 13.71
N THR A 118 -5.05 -1.18 13.07
CA THR A 118 -4.10 -0.06 12.95
C THR A 118 -4.43 0.90 11.82
N VAL A 119 -5.21 0.47 10.82
CA VAL A 119 -5.58 1.27 9.64
C VAL A 119 -6.98 1.83 9.85
N ASN A 120 -7.06 3.00 10.50
CA ASN A 120 -8.31 3.70 10.71
C ASN A 120 -8.13 5.21 10.66
N GLY A 121 -9.25 5.93 10.48
CA GLY A 121 -9.23 7.40 10.35
C GLY A 121 -8.65 8.13 11.57
N LYS A 122 -8.73 7.55 12.77
CA LYS A 122 -8.10 8.15 13.96
C LYS A 122 -6.58 8.08 13.87
N GLN A 123 -6.01 6.95 13.45
CA GLN A 123 -4.56 6.82 13.25
C GLN A 123 -4.07 7.67 12.09
N GLN A 124 -4.81 7.70 10.97
CA GLN A 124 -4.50 8.57 9.83
C GLN A 124 -4.44 10.04 10.25
N LYS A 125 -5.47 10.54 10.95
CA LYS A 125 -5.50 11.92 11.42
C LYS A 125 -4.32 12.28 12.31
N MET A 126 -3.92 11.39 13.21
CA MET A 126 -2.73 11.59 14.05
C MET A 126 -1.44 11.70 13.21
N ILE A 127 -1.36 10.97 12.09
CA ILE A 127 -0.23 11.06 11.15
C ILE A 127 -0.29 12.40 10.40
N GLU A 128 -1.43 12.76 9.83
CA GLU A 128 -1.64 14.00 9.08
C GLU A 128 -1.32 15.24 9.94
N ASP A 129 -1.84 15.30 11.16
CA ASP A 129 -1.60 16.40 12.10
C ASP A 129 -0.10 16.55 12.40
N TRP A 130 0.61 15.44 12.59
CA TRP A 130 2.06 15.46 12.85
C TRP A 130 2.88 15.83 11.61
N LEU A 131 2.49 15.35 10.42
CA LEU A 131 3.13 15.75 9.17
C LEU A 131 3.01 17.26 8.96
N ASN A 132 1.84 17.83 9.25
CA ASN A 132 1.60 19.28 9.21
C ASN A 132 2.45 20.03 10.25
N GLU A 133 2.50 19.57 11.50
CA GLU A 133 3.36 20.15 12.55
C GLU A 133 4.84 20.17 12.14
N LYS A 134 5.29 19.12 11.43
CA LYS A 134 6.66 19.02 10.92
C LYS A 134 6.85 19.63 9.55
N ASP A 135 5.84 20.25 8.95
CA ASP A 135 5.89 20.80 7.59
C ASP A 135 6.48 19.78 6.60
N ILE A 136 5.86 18.59 6.55
CA ILE A 136 6.17 17.51 5.62
C ILE A 136 5.02 17.41 4.63
N GLN A 137 5.20 18.00 3.46
CA GLN A 137 4.20 17.97 2.40
C GLN A 137 4.24 16.62 1.69
N THR A 138 3.10 15.94 1.58
CA THR A 138 2.98 14.67 0.84
C THR A 138 1.75 14.69 -0.08
N ARG A 139 1.73 13.81 -1.07
CA ARG A 139 0.52 13.53 -1.86
C ARG A 139 -0.30 12.35 -1.31
N ALA A 140 0.27 11.56 -0.39
CA ALA A 140 -0.50 10.60 0.38
C ALA A 140 -1.61 11.30 1.19
N PHE A 141 -2.71 10.59 1.44
CA PHE A 141 -3.89 11.07 2.18
C PHE A 141 -4.68 12.22 1.55
N LYS A 142 -4.26 12.73 0.39
CA LYS A 142 -5.04 13.70 -0.38
C LYS A 142 -6.13 12.98 -1.17
N LYS A 143 -7.33 13.58 -1.18
CA LYS A 143 -8.44 13.16 -2.04
C LYS A 143 -8.33 13.80 -3.41
#